data_AF-A0A951LRI9-F1
#
_entry.id   AF-A0A951LRI9-F1
#
_cell.length_a   1.000
_cell.length_b   1.000
_cell.length_c   1.000
_cell.angle_alpha   90.00
_cell.angle_beta   90.00
_cell.angle_gamma   90.00
#
_symmetry.space_group_name_H-M   'P 1'
#
loop_
_entity.id
_entity.type
_entity.pdbx_description
1 polymer ?
#
loop_
_entity_poly.entity_id
_entity_poly.type
_entity_poly.pdbx_seq_one_letter_code
_entity_poly.pdbx_strand_id
1 'polypeptide(L)' 'MAGAVETKLTQLGITLPKPATPIANYVPFVRCGNLLTISGQLCLGADGKLVAKGQLGGGVTIEDGAKAARACAINLLAQ' A
#
# COMPACT_ATOMS: atom_id res chain seq x y z
N MET A 1 11.04 13.26 14.03
CA MET A 1 11.62 14.26 13.10
C MET A 1 10.62 14.44 11.97
N ALA A 2 9.92 15.57 11.92
CA ALA A 2 9.08 15.88 10.76
C ALA A 2 9.97 15.97 9.51
N GLY A 3 9.56 15.41 8.37
CA GLY A 3 10.29 15.50 7.10
C GLY A 3 11.26 14.37 6.78
N ALA A 4 11.68 13.55 7.76
CA ALA A 4 12.66 12.48 7.53
C ALA A 4 12.06 11.33 6.70
N VAL A 5 10.78 11.01 6.93
CA VAL A 5 10.07 9.94 6.20
C VAL A 5 9.80 10.39 4.77
N GLU A 6 9.33 11.62 4.59
CA GLU A 6 9.05 12.24 3.31
C GLU A 6 10.30 12.30 2.42
N THR A 7 11.44 12.72 3.01
CA THR A 7 12.74 12.70 2.31
C THR A 7 13.11 11.30 1.86
N LYS A 8 12.90 10.28 2.71
CA LYS A 8 13.20 8.90 2.36
C LYS A 8 12.30 8.37 1.24
N LEU A 9 11.00 8.72 1.27
CA LEU A 9 10.07 8.39 0.20
C LEU A 9 10.52 9.00 -1.13
N THR A 10 10.92 10.28 -1.13
CA THR A 10 11.45 10.95 -2.32
C THR A 10 12.71 10.27 -2.84
N GLN A 11 13.67 9.92 -1.98
CA GLN A 11 14.90 9.19 -2.37
C GLN A 11 14.61 7.82 -2.99
N LEU A 12 13.52 7.17 -2.57
CA LEU A 12 13.07 5.88 -3.11
C LEU A 12 12.16 6.03 -4.35
N GLY A 13 11.96 7.27 -4.83
CA GLY A 13 11.09 7.57 -5.96
C GLY A 13 9.62 7.23 -5.68
N ILE A 14 9.18 7.35 -4.43
CA ILE A 14 7.81 7.05 -4.01
C ILE A 14 7.05 8.35 -3.81
N THR A 15 5.96 8.49 -4.55
CA THR A 15 4.90 9.47 -4.28
C THR A 15 3.72 8.73 -3.69
N LEU A 16 3.20 9.19 -2.55
CA LEU A 16 2.04 8.56 -1.92
C LEU A 16 0.80 8.81 -2.79
N PRO A 17 0.06 7.76 -3.17
CA PRO A 17 -1.16 7.91 -3.94
C PRO A 17 -2.29 8.48 -3.07
N LYS A 18 -3.39 8.88 -3.72
CA LYS A 18 -4.64 9.13 -3.00
C LYS A 18 -5.14 7.80 -2.39
N PRO A 19 -5.52 7.75 -1.10
CA PRO A 19 -6.05 6.54 -0.49
C PRO A 19 -7.27 5.99 -1.21
N ALA A 20 -7.33 4.67 -1.34
CA ALA A 20 -8.46 3.99 -1.95
C ALA A 20 -9.71 4.13 -1.06
N THR A 21 -10.86 4.32 -1.69
CA THR A 21 -12.16 4.28 -1.01
C THR A 21 -12.48 2.86 -0.55
N PRO A 22 -13.09 2.67 0.64
CA PRO A 22 -13.56 1.36 1.09
C PRO A 22 -14.48 0.69 0.07
N ILE A 23 -14.32 -0.62 -0.12
CA ILE A 23 -15.09 -1.40 -1.10
C ILE A 23 -16.46 -1.81 -0.52
N ALA A 24 -16.62 -1.77 0.80
CA ALA A 24 -17.84 -2.15 1.51
C ALA A 24 -17.99 -1.33 2.81
N ASN A 25 -18.90 -1.76 3.69
CA ASN A 25 -19.21 -1.09 4.96
C ASN A 25 -18.13 -1.34 6.03
N TYR A 26 -16.93 -0.81 5.82
CA TYR A 26 -15.83 -0.78 6.79
C TYR A 26 -15.03 0.52 6.64
N VAL A 27 -14.24 0.88 7.64
CA VAL A 27 -13.42 2.10 7.64
C VAL A 27 -11.97 1.84 7.20
N PRO A 28 -11.26 2.83 6.64
CA PRO A 28 -9.87 2.65 6.19
C PRO A 28 -8.91 2.27 7.32
N PHE A 29 -9.14 2.80 8.52
CA PHE A 29 -8.38 2.48 9.73
C PHE A 29 -9.21 2.75 10.99
N VAL A 30 -8.78 2.16 12.10
CA VAL A 30 -9.29 2.44 13.45
C VAL A 30 -8.12 2.71 14.38
N ARG A 31 -8.35 3.57 15.38
CA ARG A 31 -7.36 3.85 16.44
C ARG A 31 -7.91 3.45 17.80
N CYS A 32 -7.16 2.65 18.54
CA CYS A 32 -7.42 2.32 19.93
C CYS A 32 -6.23 2.74 20.79
N GLY A 33 -6.39 3.85 21.55
CA GLY A 33 -5.30 4.43 22.32
C GLY A 33 -4.11 4.87 21.45
N ASN A 34 -2.98 4.18 21.59
CA ASN A 34 -1.76 4.40 20.81
C ASN A 34 -1.58 3.42 19.63
N LEU A 35 -2.52 2.49 19.42
CA LEU A 35 -2.50 1.55 18.30
C LEU A 35 -3.37 2.05 17.15
N LEU A 36 -2.78 2.22 15.97
CA LEU A 36 -3.50 2.47 14.71
C LEU A 36 -3.51 1.18 13.89
N THR A 37 -4.70 0.66 13.58
CA THR A 37 -4.89 -0.54 12.76
C THR A 37 -5.48 -0.13 11.43
N ILE A 38 -4.77 -0.41 10.34
CA ILE A 38 -5.16 -0.07 8.98
C ILE A 38 -5.80 -1.31 8.33
N SER A 39 -6.92 -1.11 7.64
CA SER A 39 -7.59 -2.16 6.86
C SER A 39 -6.69 -2.65 5.71
N GLY A 40 -6.96 -3.87 5.22
CA GLY A 40 -6.17 -4.47 4.14
C GLY A 40 -6.07 -3.58 2.90
N GLN A 41 -4.83 -3.36 2.42
CA GLN A 41 -4.56 -2.58 1.22
C GLN A 41 -4.18 -3.51 0.06
N LEU A 42 -4.80 -3.30 -1.09
CA LEU A 42 -4.49 -4.01 -2.34
C LEU A 42 -3.22 -3.43 -2.98
N CYS A 43 -2.58 -4.21 -3.86
CA CYS A 43 -1.42 -3.79 -4.63
C CYS A 43 -1.78 -2.89 -5.83
N LEU A 44 -2.58 -1.84 -5.59
CA LEU A 44 -2.92 -0.88 -6.62
C LEU A 44 -1.68 -0.04 -6.98
N GLY A 45 -1.35 -0.02 -8.26
CA GLY A 45 -0.33 0.85 -8.83
C GLY A 45 -0.84 2.29 -8.98
N ALA A 46 0.03 3.17 -9.47
CA ALA A 46 -0.30 4.58 -9.69
C ALA A 46 -1.42 4.79 -10.73
N ASP A 47 -1.65 3.81 -11.61
CA ASP A 47 -2.73 3.79 -12.60
C ASP A 47 -4.05 3.23 -12.05
N GLY A 48 -4.09 2.88 -10.75
CA GLY A 48 -5.26 2.29 -10.10
C GLY A 48 -5.51 0.83 -10.45
N LYS A 49 -4.59 0.16 -11.18
CA LYS A 49 -4.70 -1.27 -11.51
C LYS A 49 -3.88 -2.12 -10.54
N LEU A 50 -4.25 -3.40 -10.43
CA LEU A 50 -3.48 -4.36 -9.65
C LEU A 50 -2.12 -4.59 -10.31
N VAL A 51 -1.05 -4.41 -9.54
CA VAL A 51 0.33 -4.72 -9.96
C VAL A 51 0.51 -6.21 -10.22
N ALA A 52 -0.15 -7.08 -9.45
CA ALA A 52 -0.21 -8.51 -9.69
C ALA A 52 -1.57 -9.08 -9.27
N LYS A 53 -2.04 -10.11 -9.98
CA LYS A 53 -3.26 -10.86 -9.65
C LYS A 53 -3.01 -12.34 -9.87
N GLY A 54 -3.31 -13.17 -8.87
CA GLY A 54 -3.08 -14.61 -8.89
C GLY A 54 -2.25 -15.08 -7.69
N GLN A 55 -1.84 -16.34 -7.71
CA GLN A 55 -1.07 -16.95 -6.64
C GLN A 55 0.44 -16.86 -6.91
N LEU A 56 1.23 -16.53 -5.88
CA LEU A 56 2.69 -16.58 -5.94
C LEU A 56 3.18 -18.01 -6.24
N GLY A 57 4.00 -18.17 -7.27
CA GLY A 57 4.43 -19.48 -7.78
C GLY A 57 3.39 -20.21 -8.64
N GLY A 58 2.12 -19.75 -8.65
CA GLY A 58 1.03 -20.30 -9.46
C GLY A 58 0.61 -19.41 -10.64
N GLY A 59 1.42 -18.40 -10.99
CA GLY A 59 1.10 -17.41 -12.02
C GLY A 59 1.65 -16.02 -11.69
N VAL A 60 2.05 -15.78 -10.44
CA VAL A 60 2.79 -14.58 -10.02
C VAL A 60 4.23 -15.00 -9.71
N THR A 61 5.20 -14.32 -10.32
CA THR A 61 6.64 -14.52 -10.07
C THR A 61 7.05 -13.95 -8.72
N ILE A 62 8.23 -14.31 -8.21
CA ILE A 62 8.77 -13.72 -6.97
C ILE A 62 8.97 -12.22 -7.14
N GLU A 63 9.48 -11.80 -8.29
CA GLU A 63 9.73 -10.40 -8.65
C GLU A 63 8.42 -9.60 -8.68
N ASP A 64 7.37 -10.14 -9.28
CA ASP A 64 6.07 -9.47 -9.32
C ASP A 64 5.37 -9.49 -7.95
N GLY A 65 5.56 -10.55 -7.17
CA GLY A 65 5.15 -10.60 -5.77
C GLY A 65 5.80 -9.51 -4.93
N ALA A 66 7.11 -9.28 -5.10
CA ALA A 66 7.85 -8.22 -4.43
C ALA A 66 7.35 -6.82 -4.84
N LYS A 67 7.09 -6.60 -6.13
CA LYS A 67 6.49 -5.34 -6.62
C LYS A 67 5.09 -5.12 -6.03
N ALA A 68 4.26 -6.18 -5.99
CA ALA A 68 2.92 -6.11 -5.42
C ALA A 68 2.96 -5.80 -3.92
N ALA A 69 3.83 -6.46 -3.16
CA ALA A 69 4.03 -6.19 -1.73
C ALA A 69 4.51 -4.74 -1.49
N ARG A 70 5.43 -4.23 -2.33
CA ARG A 70 5.86 -2.83 -2.29
C ARG A 70 4.68 -1.87 -2.52
N ALA A 71 3.82 -2.15 -3.49
CA ALA A 71 2.63 -1.34 -3.73
C ALA A 71 1.66 -1.37 -2.53
N CYS A 72 1.41 -2.53 -1.92
CA CYS A 72 0.61 -2.63 -0.69
C CYS A 72 1.19 -1.76 0.44
N ALA A 73 2.52 -1.80 0.65
CA ALA A 73 3.18 -1.00 1.67
C ALA A 73 3.05 0.51 1.42
N ILE A 74 3.16 0.95 0.17
CA ILE A 74 2.96 2.35 -0.20
C ILE A 74 1.50 2.78 0.06
N ASN A 75 0.54 1.92 -0.29
CA ASN A 75 -0.88 2.19 -0.05
C ASN A 75 -1.22 2.22 1.45
N LEU A 76 -0.52 1.43 2.29
CA LEU A 76 -0.63 1.51 3.75
C LEU A 76 -0.14 2.87 4.28
N LEU A 77 0.99 3.38 3.78
CA LEU A 77 1.55 4.67 4.21
C LEU A 77 0.71 5.87 3.76
N ALA A 78 -0.17 5.70 2.78
CA ALA A 78 -1.04 6.77 2.28
C ALA A 78 -2.29 6.99 3.16
N GLN A 79 -2.70 5.99 3.95
CA GLN A 79 -3.89 6.06 4.82
C GLN A 79 -3.67 6.99 6.02
#